data_AF-A0A8C2KM73-F1
#
_entry.id   AF-A0A8C2KM73-F1
#
_cell.length_a   1.000
_cell.length_b   1.000
_cell.length_c   1.000
_cell.angle_alpha   90.00
_cell.angle_beta   90.00
_cell.angle_gamma   90.00
#
_symmetry.space_group_name_H-M   'P 1'
#
loop_
_entity.id
_entity.type
_entity.pdbx_description
1 polymer ?
#
loop_
_entity_poly.entity_id
_entity_poly.type
_entity_poly.pdbx_seq_one_letter_code
_entity_poly.pdbx_strand_id
1 'polypeptide(L)'
;MVSRFEHPAGGYKKIFETVEELNEPLPATVTGRIPSFIKGSLLRLGPGLFEVGSEPFYHLFDGQALMHKFDFSSGQVTYFRKFVKTDAYVRAMTEKRVVITEFGTCAYPDPCKNIFSRFFTYFKGVEVTDNCLVNVYPVGEDFYAVTETNYITKVNVETLETLKKVDLCDYVNINGVTAHPHIEKDGTVYNIGNCMGKGASLAYNIVRIPPQQKDKSDPIEKSKVVVQFPSAERFKPSYVHSFGMTENYFVFVETPVKIHLLKFLSAWSIRGSNYMDCFESDEEKGTWIHIKHLGVIFYPPGQ
;
A
#
# COMPACT_ATOMS: atom_id res chain seq x y z
N MET A 1 24.98 -7.61 -19.05
CA MET A 1 26.07 -7.10 -18.19
C MET A 1 26.12 -8.02 -16.98
N VAL A 2 27.12 -8.90 -16.88
CA VAL A 2 27.24 -9.82 -15.73
C VAL A 2 27.67 -9.00 -14.52
N SER A 3 27.02 -9.15 -13.36
CA SER A 3 27.41 -8.41 -12.16
C SER A 3 28.86 -8.74 -11.81
N ARG A 4 29.64 -7.74 -11.40
CA ARG A 4 31.03 -7.96 -10.94
C ARG A 4 31.12 -8.74 -9.63
N PHE A 5 29.99 -9.01 -8.98
CA PHE A 5 29.88 -9.71 -7.71
C PHE A 5 28.96 -10.92 -7.86
N GLU A 6 29.42 -12.03 -7.28
CA GLU A 6 28.69 -13.30 -7.23
C GLU A 6 28.21 -13.57 -5.80
N HIS A 7 27.05 -14.21 -5.67
CA HIS A 7 26.47 -14.58 -4.37
C HIS A 7 26.24 -16.10 -4.25
N PRO A 8 27.28 -16.93 -4.45
CA PRO A 8 27.13 -18.39 -4.56
C PRO A 8 26.63 -19.04 -3.27
N ALA A 9 26.88 -18.42 -2.11
CA ALA A 9 26.35 -18.88 -0.82
C ALA A 9 24.83 -18.74 -0.69
N GLY A 10 24.18 -17.94 -1.55
CA GLY A 10 22.71 -17.81 -1.55
C GLY A 10 22.13 -17.14 -0.30
N GLY A 11 22.91 -16.32 0.41
CA GLY A 11 22.47 -15.69 1.68
C GLY A 11 21.25 -14.78 1.56
N TYR A 12 20.99 -14.24 0.36
CA TYR A 12 19.78 -13.44 0.06
C TYR A 12 18.47 -14.21 0.26
N LYS A 13 18.49 -15.55 0.30
CA LYS A 13 17.30 -16.36 0.61
C LYS A 13 16.70 -16.01 1.97
N LYS A 14 17.53 -15.59 2.95
CA LYS A 14 17.08 -15.13 4.27
C LYS A 14 16.20 -13.87 4.24
N ILE A 15 16.20 -13.12 3.14
CA ILE A 15 15.32 -11.95 2.95
C ILE A 15 13.86 -12.41 2.79
N PHE A 16 13.64 -13.64 2.34
CA PHE A 16 12.32 -14.20 2.01
C PHE A 16 11.92 -15.35 2.95
N GLU A 17 12.41 -15.32 4.20
CA GLU A 17 12.09 -16.32 5.22
C GLU A 17 11.24 -15.71 6.32
N THR A 18 10.22 -16.45 6.75
CA THR A 18 9.32 -16.05 7.83
C THR A 18 10.08 -15.80 9.13
N VAL A 19 9.66 -14.76 9.85
CA VAL A 19 10.17 -14.46 11.20
C VAL A 19 9.03 -14.25 12.18
N GLU A 20 9.31 -14.50 13.45
CA GLU A 20 8.38 -14.22 14.54
C GLU A 20 8.46 -12.76 15.00
N GLU A 21 7.36 -12.22 15.52
CA GLU A 21 7.34 -10.91 16.19
C GLU A 21 8.11 -10.93 17.51
N LEU A 22 8.43 -9.75 18.02
CA LEU A 22 9.09 -9.61 19.31
C LEU A 22 8.09 -9.17 20.38
N ASN A 23 8.24 -9.70 21.60
CA ASN A 23 7.44 -9.27 22.74
C ASN A 23 7.96 -7.97 23.36
N GLU A 24 9.28 -7.73 23.29
CA GLU A 24 9.94 -6.54 23.80
C GLU A 24 11.08 -6.07 22.86
N PRO A 25 11.45 -4.78 22.89
CA PRO A 25 12.58 -4.27 22.12
C PRO A 25 13.91 -4.92 22.54
N LEU A 26 14.70 -5.36 21.57
CA LEU A 26 16.00 -5.96 21.80
C LEU A 26 17.12 -4.91 21.71
N PRO A 27 18.10 -4.90 22.63
CA PRO A 27 19.27 -4.04 22.48
C PRO A 27 20.14 -4.52 21.31
N ALA A 28 20.57 -3.59 20.46
CA ALA A 28 21.48 -3.89 19.35
C ALA A 28 22.95 -3.73 19.78
N THR A 29 23.82 -4.60 19.28
CA THR A 29 25.27 -4.44 19.46
C THR A 29 25.79 -3.37 18.50
N VAL A 30 26.30 -2.26 19.05
CA VAL A 30 26.82 -1.13 18.26
C VAL A 30 28.31 -1.32 17.98
N THR A 31 28.69 -1.37 16.71
CA THR A 31 30.09 -1.28 16.25
C THR A 31 30.31 0.08 15.59
N GLY A 32 31.35 0.81 15.99
CA GLY A 32 31.58 2.19 15.59
C GLY A 32 30.94 3.19 16.57
N ARG A 33 30.56 4.38 16.09
CA ARG A 33 29.99 5.44 16.94
C ARG A 33 28.75 6.04 16.30
N ILE A 34 27.62 5.99 17.01
CA ILE A 34 26.39 6.67 16.59
C ILE A 34 26.56 8.17 16.85
N PRO A 35 26.34 9.03 15.84
CA PRO A 35 26.39 10.48 16.04
C PRO A 35 25.39 10.94 17.10
N SER A 36 25.84 11.80 18.02
CA SER A 36 25.05 12.23 19.18
C SER A 36 23.79 13.03 18.83
N PHE A 37 23.73 13.59 17.62
CA PHE A 37 22.56 14.33 17.13
C PHE A 37 21.46 13.39 16.60
N ILE A 38 21.73 12.10 16.40
CA ILE A 38 20.71 11.14 15.99
C ILE A 38 19.91 10.73 17.22
N LYS A 39 18.66 11.18 17.26
CA LYS A 39 17.66 10.80 18.26
C LYS A 39 16.31 10.67 17.58
N GLY A 40 15.67 9.51 17.70
CA GLY A 40 14.39 9.22 17.07
C GLY A 40 14.29 7.78 16.61
N SER A 41 13.33 7.51 15.72
CA SER A 41 12.99 6.16 15.30
C SER A 41 13.08 6.02 13.78
N LEU A 42 13.70 4.95 13.31
CA LEU A 42 13.60 4.49 11.93
C LEU A 42 12.50 3.43 11.86
N LEU A 43 11.42 3.75 11.14
CA LEU A 43 10.31 2.83 10.88
C LEU A 43 10.41 2.31 9.45
N ARG A 44 10.22 1.00 9.28
CA ARG A 44 10.18 0.35 7.96
C ARG A 44 9.11 -0.73 7.93
N LEU A 45 8.55 -0.97 6.75
CA LEU A 45 7.64 -2.09 6.50
C LEU A 45 8.23 -3.02 5.45
N GLY A 46 7.80 -4.27 5.50
CA GLY A 46 8.10 -5.31 4.52
C GLY A 46 7.34 -6.59 4.84
N PRO A 47 7.42 -7.61 3.98
CA PRO A 47 6.85 -8.92 4.26
C PRO A 47 7.64 -9.64 5.36
N GLY A 48 6.95 -10.22 6.34
CA GLY A 48 7.58 -10.99 7.43
C GLY A 48 7.06 -12.41 7.64
N LEU A 49 5.97 -12.77 6.95
CA LEU A 49 5.36 -14.10 6.96
C LEU A 49 5.07 -14.50 5.52
N PHE A 50 5.76 -15.52 5.02
CA PHE A 50 5.74 -15.93 3.61
C PHE A 50 4.87 -17.18 3.34
N GLU A 51 4.25 -17.73 4.38
CA GLU A 51 3.35 -18.87 4.30
C GLU A 51 2.33 -18.86 5.45
N VAL A 52 1.17 -19.46 5.24
CA VAL A 52 0.16 -19.70 6.27
C VAL A 52 -0.12 -21.19 6.34
N GLY A 53 0.43 -21.86 7.35
CA GLY A 53 0.39 -23.32 7.41
C GLY A 53 1.17 -23.94 6.25
N SER A 54 0.48 -24.65 5.36
CA SER A 54 1.07 -25.24 4.14
C SER A 54 0.84 -24.39 2.88
N GLU A 55 0.16 -23.25 2.98
CA GLU A 55 -0.17 -22.39 1.84
C GLU A 55 0.89 -21.29 1.68
N PRO A 56 1.71 -21.31 0.61
CA PRO A 56 2.75 -20.31 0.40
C PRO A 56 2.20 -19.02 -0.23
N PHE A 57 2.87 -17.91 0.05
CA PHE A 57 2.77 -16.70 -0.74
C PHE A 57 3.74 -16.76 -1.93
N TYR A 58 3.29 -16.38 -3.13
CA TYR A 58 4.02 -16.63 -4.37
C TYR A 58 4.80 -15.40 -4.86
N HIS A 59 4.36 -14.20 -4.52
CA HIS A 59 5.02 -12.96 -4.90
C HIS A 59 5.65 -12.23 -3.70
N LEU A 60 6.68 -11.44 -3.98
CA LEU A 60 7.37 -10.61 -2.98
C LEU A 60 6.42 -9.69 -2.20
N PHE A 61 5.31 -9.30 -2.82
CA PHE A 61 4.34 -8.34 -2.28
C PHE A 61 3.15 -9.00 -1.57
N ASP A 62 3.22 -10.30 -1.31
CA ASP A 62 2.12 -11.07 -0.72
C ASP A 62 2.33 -11.41 0.75
N GLY A 63 3.61 -11.47 1.20
CA GLY A 63 3.92 -11.79 2.58
C GLY A 63 3.31 -10.76 3.54
N GLN A 64 2.88 -11.21 4.72
CA GLN A 64 2.11 -10.35 5.61
C GLN A 64 2.97 -9.23 6.21
N ALA A 65 2.38 -8.04 6.31
CA ALA A 65 3.03 -6.80 6.73
C ALA A 65 3.67 -6.91 8.11
N LEU A 66 4.98 -6.72 8.16
CA LEU A 66 5.79 -6.65 9.36
C LEU A 66 6.38 -5.26 9.49
N MET A 67 6.08 -4.59 10.60
CA MET A 67 6.62 -3.28 10.92
C MET A 67 7.89 -3.44 11.76
N HIS A 68 8.95 -2.75 11.36
CA HIS A 68 10.26 -2.74 11.99
C HIS A 68 10.55 -1.36 12.57
N LYS A 69 11.11 -1.31 13.77
CA LYS A 69 11.57 -0.09 14.42
C LYS A 69 13.00 -0.24 14.91
N PHE A 70 13.84 0.75 14.60
CA PHE A 70 15.10 1.00 15.29
C PHE A 70 15.00 2.32 16.03
N ASP A 71 15.10 2.29 17.36
CA ASP A 71 15.13 3.51 18.17
C ASP A 71 16.57 3.89 18.50
N PHE A 72 16.88 5.18 18.36
CA PHE A 72 18.18 5.75 18.62
C PHE A 72 18.08 6.73 19.80
N SER A 73 18.84 6.48 20.85
CA SER A 73 18.90 7.37 22.00
C SER A 73 20.25 7.24 22.71
N SER A 74 20.91 8.37 22.99
CA SER A 74 22.15 8.41 23.79
C SER A 74 23.26 7.45 23.32
N GLY A 75 23.40 7.27 22.00
CA GLY A 75 24.39 6.36 21.41
C GLY A 75 24.04 4.87 21.48
N GLN A 76 22.84 4.54 21.96
CA GLN A 76 22.30 3.18 22.02
C GLN A 76 21.21 2.99 20.96
N VAL A 77 20.99 1.73 20.59
CA VAL A 77 19.95 1.32 19.64
C VAL A 77 19.18 0.14 20.19
N THR A 78 17.85 0.19 20.06
CA THR A 78 17.00 -0.98 20.22
C THR A 78 16.33 -1.33 18.89
N TYR A 79 16.01 -2.60 18.71
CA TYR A 79 15.26 -3.12 17.57
C TYR A 79 13.97 -3.76 18.04
N PHE A 80 12.87 -3.46 17.36
CA PHE A 80 11.56 -4.05 17.64
C PHE A 80 10.80 -4.34 16.35
N ARG A 81 9.95 -5.37 16.37
CA ARG A 81 9.08 -5.69 15.23
C ARG A 81 7.76 -6.32 15.67
N LYS A 82 6.68 -5.95 14.99
CA LYS A 82 5.34 -6.54 15.14
C LYS A 82 4.65 -6.66 13.80
N PHE A 83 3.86 -7.71 13.63
CA PHE A 83 2.96 -7.80 12.48
C PHE A 83 1.86 -6.74 12.57
N VAL A 84 1.55 -6.10 11.45
CA VAL A 84 0.38 -5.23 11.36
C VAL A 84 -0.86 -6.13 11.34
N LYS A 85 -1.75 -5.95 12.32
CA LYS A 85 -2.92 -6.81 12.53
C LYS A 85 -4.07 -6.38 11.60
N THR A 86 -3.82 -6.49 10.29
CA THR A 86 -4.77 -6.23 9.21
C THR A 86 -5.83 -7.34 9.13
N ASP A 87 -6.92 -7.13 8.39
CA ASP A 87 -7.92 -8.19 8.18
C ASP A 87 -7.28 -9.39 7.47
N ALA A 88 -6.38 -9.14 6.49
CA ALA A 88 -5.62 -10.19 5.82
C ALA A 88 -4.85 -11.06 6.83
N TYR A 89 -4.08 -10.45 7.73
CA TYR A 89 -3.28 -11.15 8.73
C TYR A 89 -4.16 -11.86 9.78
N VAL A 90 -5.12 -11.14 10.38
CA VAL A 90 -5.97 -11.67 11.45
C VAL A 90 -6.78 -12.87 10.96
N ARG A 91 -7.36 -12.78 9.75
CA ARG A 91 -8.13 -13.89 9.18
C ARG A 91 -7.23 -15.05 8.79
N ALA A 92 -6.06 -14.78 8.22
CA ALA A 92 -5.10 -15.82 7.90
C ALA A 92 -4.67 -16.63 9.14
N MET A 93 -4.37 -15.95 10.25
CA MET A 93 -4.00 -16.60 11.51
C MET A 93 -5.17 -17.33 12.17
N THR A 94 -6.39 -16.77 12.08
CA THR A 94 -7.60 -17.38 12.64
C THR A 94 -8.02 -18.64 11.88
N GLU A 95 -8.01 -18.57 10.54
CA GLU A 95 -8.47 -19.66 9.67
C GLU A 95 -7.34 -20.62 9.25
N LYS A 96 -6.09 -20.29 9.60
CA LYS A 96 -4.87 -21.07 9.29
C LYS A 96 -4.69 -21.37 7.79
N ARG A 97 -5.04 -20.39 6.95
CA ARG A 97 -4.95 -20.45 5.48
C ARG A 97 -4.92 -19.03 4.89
N VAL A 98 -4.61 -18.87 3.62
CA VAL A 98 -4.75 -17.58 2.93
C VAL A 98 -6.23 -17.30 2.68
N VAL A 99 -6.75 -16.23 3.28
CA VAL A 99 -8.18 -15.90 3.25
C VAL A 99 -8.49 -14.75 2.29
N ILE A 100 -7.58 -13.78 2.17
CA ILE A 100 -7.71 -12.63 1.28
C ILE A 100 -6.70 -12.78 0.15
N THR A 101 -7.13 -12.53 -1.09
CA THR A 101 -6.26 -12.56 -2.27
C THR A 101 -5.25 -11.42 -2.15
N GLU A 102 -3.97 -11.77 -2.23
CA GLU A 102 -2.85 -10.83 -2.28
C GLU A 102 -2.44 -10.57 -3.73
N PHE A 103 -1.38 -9.79 -3.94
CA PHE A 103 -0.97 -9.33 -5.26
C PHE A 103 -0.73 -10.48 -6.27
N GLY A 104 0.03 -11.51 -5.88
CA GLY A 104 0.33 -12.69 -6.69
C GLY A 104 -0.21 -14.01 -6.14
N THR A 105 -0.89 -14.01 -4.99
CA THR A 105 -1.48 -15.21 -4.39
C THR A 105 -3.00 -15.08 -4.31
N CYS A 106 -3.71 -15.94 -5.04
CA CYS A 106 -5.17 -16.04 -4.95
C CYS A 106 -5.56 -16.79 -3.67
N ALA A 107 -6.48 -16.23 -2.88
CA ALA A 107 -7.16 -16.98 -1.84
C ALA A 107 -8.24 -17.88 -2.47
N TYR A 108 -8.36 -19.11 -1.99
CA TYR A 108 -9.42 -20.02 -2.42
C TYR A 108 -10.50 -20.16 -1.34
N PRO A 109 -11.77 -20.39 -1.73
CA PRO A 109 -12.82 -20.69 -0.77
C PRO A 109 -12.46 -21.93 0.06
N ASP A 110 -12.75 -21.88 1.35
CA ASP A 110 -12.48 -22.98 2.29
C ASP A 110 -12.98 -24.33 1.74
N PRO A 111 -12.09 -25.31 1.52
CA PRO A 111 -12.46 -26.62 0.97
C PRO A 111 -13.37 -27.42 1.90
N CYS A 112 -13.40 -27.10 3.21
CA CYS A 112 -14.24 -27.74 4.21
C CYS A 112 -15.67 -27.19 4.24
N LYS A 113 -15.96 -26.11 3.50
CA LYS A 113 -17.30 -25.54 3.39
C LYS A 113 -18.12 -26.29 2.32
N ASN A 114 -19.34 -26.70 2.68
CA ASN A 114 -20.32 -27.30 1.77
C ASN A 114 -20.56 -26.43 0.52
N ILE A 115 -20.93 -27.05 -0.61
CA ILE A 115 -21.19 -26.38 -1.90
C ILE A 115 -22.12 -25.14 -1.76
N PHE A 116 -23.14 -25.23 -0.89
CA PHE A 116 -24.05 -24.12 -0.61
C PHE A 116 -23.38 -22.93 0.09
N SER A 117 -22.51 -23.15 1.08
CA SER A 117 -21.79 -22.06 1.75
C SER A 117 -20.65 -21.50 0.90
N ARG A 118 -20.07 -22.30 0.01
CA ARG A 118 -19.15 -21.81 -1.05
C ARG A 118 -19.88 -20.86 -2.01
N PHE A 119 -21.10 -21.19 -2.43
CA PHE A 119 -21.93 -20.33 -3.29
C PHE A 119 -22.23 -18.98 -2.63
N PHE A 120 -22.66 -18.95 -1.36
CA PHE A 120 -22.89 -17.69 -0.62
C PHE A 120 -21.63 -16.84 -0.42
N THR A 121 -20.44 -17.44 -0.37
CA THR A 121 -19.17 -16.70 -0.26
C THR A 121 -18.87 -15.92 -1.54
N TYR A 122 -19.27 -16.41 -2.71
CA TYR A 122 -19.16 -15.67 -3.98
C TYR A 122 -20.06 -14.43 -4.07
N PHE A 123 -21.12 -14.34 -3.24
CA PHE A 123 -22.04 -13.18 -3.23
C PHE A 123 -21.65 -12.09 -2.22
N LYS A 124 -20.67 -12.34 -1.35
CA LYS A 124 -20.01 -11.24 -0.61
C LYS A 124 -19.05 -10.58 -1.59
N GLY A 125 -19.18 -9.27 -1.76
CA GLY A 125 -18.39 -8.52 -2.74
C GLY A 125 -16.88 -8.73 -2.62
N VAL A 126 -16.16 -8.34 -3.68
CA VAL A 126 -14.69 -8.39 -3.81
C VAL A 126 -14.02 -7.84 -2.54
N GLU A 127 -13.37 -8.73 -1.75
CA GLU A 127 -12.58 -8.35 -0.57
C GLU A 127 -11.17 -7.89 -1.00
N VAL A 128 -10.98 -6.58 -1.12
CA VAL A 128 -9.67 -5.97 -1.45
C VAL A 128 -8.70 -6.12 -0.28
N THR A 129 -7.43 -6.46 -0.56
CA THR A 129 -6.39 -6.60 0.47
C THR A 129 -6.11 -5.30 1.23
N ASP A 130 -5.92 -5.43 2.53
CA ASP A 130 -5.43 -4.40 3.43
C ASP A 130 -4.04 -4.74 4.00
N ASN A 131 -3.31 -5.68 3.39
CA ASN A 131 -1.95 -6.03 3.75
C ASN A 131 -1.00 -4.84 3.50
N CYS A 132 -0.84 -3.98 4.50
CA CYS A 132 -0.14 -2.70 4.44
C CYS A 132 1.40 -2.84 4.57
N LEU A 133 2.03 -3.63 3.70
CA LEU A 133 3.44 -4.01 3.80
C LEU A 133 4.46 -3.06 3.14
N VAL A 134 4.01 -2.02 2.43
CA VAL A 134 4.88 -1.28 1.49
C VAL A 134 5.59 -0.11 2.17
N ASN A 135 4.84 0.76 2.88
CA ASN A 135 5.40 1.98 3.44
C ASN A 135 4.62 2.47 4.68
N VAL A 136 5.21 3.37 5.46
CA VAL A 136 4.56 4.09 6.57
C VAL A 136 4.82 5.58 6.43
N TYR A 137 3.79 6.41 6.57
CA TYR A 137 3.93 7.86 6.49
C TYR A 137 3.01 8.61 7.46
N PRO A 138 3.36 9.85 7.85
CA PRO A 138 2.56 10.66 8.76
C PRO A 138 1.40 11.36 8.05
N VAL A 139 0.27 11.49 8.75
CA VAL A 139 -0.86 12.36 8.41
C VAL A 139 -1.31 13.07 9.69
N GLY A 140 -1.09 14.39 9.77
CA GLY A 140 -1.28 15.11 11.03
C GLY A 140 -0.36 14.60 12.12
N GLU A 141 -0.94 14.19 13.27
CA GLU A 141 -0.20 13.61 14.40
C GLU A 141 -0.12 12.07 14.34
N ASP A 142 -0.76 11.46 13.34
CA ASP A 142 -0.91 10.01 13.20
C ASP A 142 0.03 9.43 12.14
N PHE A 143 0.24 8.11 12.19
CA PHE A 143 1.01 7.36 11.19
C PHE A 143 0.18 6.22 10.61
N TYR A 144 0.36 6.00 9.31
CA TYR A 144 -0.39 5.00 8.56
C TYR A 144 0.57 4.08 7.81
N ALA A 145 0.48 2.78 8.08
CA ALA A 145 1.03 1.74 7.23
C ALA A 145 0.14 1.61 5.99
N VAL A 146 0.75 1.42 4.81
CA VAL A 146 0.05 1.43 3.53
C VAL A 146 0.52 0.34 2.58
N THR A 147 -0.39 -0.03 1.68
CA THR A 147 -0.13 -0.73 0.42
C THR A 147 -0.63 0.16 -0.73
N GLU A 148 -1.04 -0.42 -1.85
CA GLU A 148 -1.51 0.32 -3.03
C GLU A 148 -3.02 0.16 -3.30
N THR A 149 -3.80 -0.14 -2.25
CA THR A 149 -5.27 -0.24 -2.29
C THR A 149 -5.91 1.00 -1.67
N ASN A 150 -7.24 0.97 -1.47
CA ASN A 150 -7.98 1.99 -0.75
C ASN A 150 -7.82 1.88 0.78
N TYR A 151 -7.32 0.74 1.28
CA TYR A 151 -7.15 0.51 2.71
C TYR A 151 -5.78 0.95 3.20
N ILE A 152 -5.78 1.80 4.23
CA ILE A 152 -4.60 2.17 5.00
C ILE A 152 -4.82 1.84 6.47
N THR A 153 -3.75 1.55 7.19
CA THR A 153 -3.85 1.09 8.59
C THR A 153 -3.11 2.05 9.51
N LYS A 154 -3.84 2.73 10.39
CA LYS A 154 -3.30 3.57 11.44
C LYS A 154 -2.52 2.70 12.44
N VAL A 155 -1.31 3.11 12.77
CA VAL A 155 -0.39 2.40 13.67
C VAL A 155 0.16 3.31 14.75
N ASN A 156 0.44 2.73 15.93
CA ASN A 156 1.18 3.39 16.98
C ASN A 156 2.68 3.19 16.74
N VAL A 157 3.43 4.27 16.51
CA VAL A 157 4.87 4.18 16.19
C VAL A 157 5.75 3.89 17.40
N GLU A 158 5.24 4.05 18.61
CA GLU A 158 5.97 3.73 19.84
C GLU A 158 5.86 2.25 20.17
N THR A 159 4.66 1.68 20.08
CA THR A 159 4.34 0.28 20.48
C THR A 159 4.26 -0.70 19.30
N LEU A 160 4.25 -0.18 18.06
CA LEU A 160 3.98 -0.91 16.81
C LEU A 160 2.60 -1.60 16.79
N GLU A 161 1.67 -1.13 17.61
CA GLU A 161 0.30 -1.66 17.65
C GLU A 161 -0.53 -1.14 16.49
N THR A 162 -1.39 -2.00 15.98
CA THR A 162 -2.38 -1.66 14.96
C THR A 162 -3.59 -1.01 15.63
N LEU A 163 -3.98 0.16 15.15
CA LEU A 163 -5.03 0.97 15.78
C LEU A 163 -6.35 0.92 15.02
N LYS A 164 -6.33 1.24 13.72
CA LYS A 164 -7.57 1.40 12.93
C LYS A 164 -7.31 1.17 11.44
N LYS A 165 -8.17 0.38 10.81
CA LYS A 165 -8.29 0.33 9.33
C LYS A 165 -9.11 1.52 8.85
N VAL A 166 -8.65 2.16 7.78
CA VAL A 166 -9.32 3.30 7.14
C VAL A 166 -9.55 2.98 5.67
N ASP A 167 -10.79 3.14 5.21
CA ASP A 167 -11.14 3.07 3.80
C ASP A 167 -11.10 4.49 3.20
N LEU A 168 -10.17 4.76 2.30
CA LEU A 168 -10.07 6.08 1.67
C LEU A 168 -11.23 6.38 0.71
N CYS A 169 -11.96 5.36 0.24
CA CYS A 169 -13.15 5.53 -0.59
C CYS A 169 -14.30 6.21 0.16
N ASP A 170 -14.32 6.15 1.50
CA ASP A 170 -15.32 6.84 2.33
C ASP A 170 -15.16 8.37 2.29
N TYR A 171 -13.99 8.87 1.88
CA TYR A 171 -13.63 10.29 1.95
C TYR A 171 -13.40 10.93 0.58
N VAL A 172 -12.86 10.17 -0.39
CA VAL A 172 -12.49 10.69 -1.72
C VAL A 172 -12.74 9.67 -2.83
N ASN A 173 -13.07 10.16 -4.02
CA ASN A 173 -13.27 9.32 -5.21
C ASN A 173 -11.93 8.78 -5.75
N ILE A 174 -11.54 7.61 -5.26
CA ILE A 174 -10.39 6.81 -5.71
C ILE A 174 -10.77 5.33 -5.62
N ASN A 175 -10.02 4.47 -6.32
CA ASN A 175 -10.09 3.01 -6.17
C ASN A 175 -8.93 2.48 -5.30
N GLY A 176 -7.86 3.26 -5.19
CA GLY A 176 -6.64 2.99 -4.44
C GLY A 176 -5.67 4.15 -4.61
N VAL A 177 -4.68 4.26 -3.74
CA VAL A 177 -3.63 5.29 -3.79
C VAL A 177 -2.26 4.65 -3.75
N THR A 178 -1.22 5.37 -4.16
CA THR A 178 0.15 4.84 -4.07
C THR A 178 0.65 4.76 -2.62
N ALA A 179 1.66 3.93 -2.38
CA ALA A 179 2.38 3.92 -1.11
C ALA A 179 3.40 5.09 -0.95
N HIS A 180 3.44 6.02 -1.92
CA HIS A 180 4.47 7.06 -2.04
C HIS A 180 3.87 8.45 -2.15
N PRO A 181 3.20 8.95 -1.09
CA PRO A 181 2.73 10.32 -1.09
C PRO A 181 3.88 11.32 -0.99
N HIS A 182 3.65 12.53 -1.50
CA HIS A 182 4.46 13.69 -1.19
C HIS A 182 3.93 14.38 0.06
N ILE A 183 4.82 14.80 0.95
CA ILE A 183 4.46 15.49 2.20
C ILE A 183 5.18 16.83 2.23
N GLU A 184 4.42 17.92 2.27
CA GLU A 184 4.95 19.27 2.36
C GLU A 184 5.43 19.59 3.78
N LYS A 185 6.21 20.68 3.91
CA LYS A 185 6.79 21.11 5.19
C LYS A 185 5.74 21.42 6.25
N ASP A 186 4.54 21.83 5.84
CA ASP A 186 3.42 22.14 6.75
C ASP A 186 2.66 20.88 7.20
N GLY A 187 2.95 19.72 6.62
CA GLY A 187 2.25 18.46 6.87
C GLY A 187 1.12 18.15 5.88
N THR A 188 0.92 18.97 4.83
CA THR A 188 -0.01 18.64 3.74
C THR A 188 0.48 17.39 3.01
N VAL A 189 -0.40 16.42 2.80
CA VAL A 189 -0.10 15.18 2.09
C VAL A 189 -0.77 15.19 0.72
N TYR A 190 -0.01 14.91 -0.33
CA TYR A 190 -0.50 14.70 -1.69
C TYR A 190 -0.24 13.27 -2.13
N ASN A 191 -1.25 12.63 -2.70
CA ASN A 191 -1.12 11.29 -3.27
C ASN A 191 -1.88 11.17 -4.59
N ILE A 192 -1.55 10.17 -5.41
CA ILE A 192 -2.22 9.88 -6.67
C ILE A 192 -2.94 8.53 -6.58
N GLY A 193 -4.11 8.43 -7.21
CA GLY A 193 -4.91 7.21 -7.23
C GLY A 193 -5.77 7.11 -8.47
N ASN A 194 -6.01 5.87 -8.92
CA ASN A 194 -6.93 5.58 -10.01
C ASN A 194 -8.36 5.90 -9.56
N CYS A 195 -9.21 6.40 -10.46
CA CYS A 195 -10.61 6.67 -10.16
C CYS A 195 -11.51 6.47 -11.39
N MET A 196 -12.82 6.45 -11.17
CA MET A 196 -13.79 6.64 -12.23
C MET A 196 -13.97 8.15 -12.48
N GLY A 197 -13.54 8.60 -13.66
CA GLY A 197 -13.66 9.97 -14.14
C GLY A 197 -15.01 10.25 -14.81
N LYS A 198 -15.14 11.46 -15.36
CA LYS A 198 -16.36 11.89 -16.08
C LYS A 198 -16.60 11.04 -17.33
N GLY A 199 -17.88 10.80 -17.66
CA GLY A 199 -18.27 10.04 -18.86
C GLY A 199 -17.94 8.55 -18.82
N ALA A 200 -17.78 7.97 -17.62
CA ALA A 200 -17.37 6.57 -17.43
C ALA A 200 -16.04 6.26 -18.14
N SER A 201 -15.08 7.16 -17.97
CA SER A 201 -13.69 6.97 -18.40
C SER A 201 -12.80 6.89 -17.16
N LEU A 202 -11.75 6.08 -17.21
CA LEU A 202 -10.77 6.03 -16.13
C LEU A 202 -9.90 7.28 -16.10
N ALA A 203 -9.49 7.68 -14.91
CA ALA A 203 -8.66 8.84 -14.67
C ALA A 203 -7.79 8.63 -13.43
N TYR A 204 -6.92 9.61 -13.15
CA TYR A 204 -6.08 9.62 -11.96
C TYR A 204 -6.34 10.90 -11.17
N ASN A 205 -6.79 10.75 -9.93
CA ASN A 205 -7.00 11.88 -9.04
C ASN A 205 -5.76 12.12 -8.19
N ILE A 206 -5.35 13.38 -8.08
CA ILE A 206 -4.47 13.85 -7.01
C ILE A 206 -5.36 14.16 -5.79
N VAL A 207 -5.16 13.41 -4.73
CA VAL A 207 -5.78 13.61 -3.42
C VAL A 207 -4.87 14.50 -2.59
N ARG A 208 -5.48 15.47 -1.90
CA ARG A 208 -4.83 16.32 -0.90
C ARG A 208 -5.47 16.08 0.46
N ILE A 209 -4.66 15.76 1.44
CA ILE A 209 -5.02 15.71 2.87
C ILE A 209 -4.38 16.93 3.54
N PRO A 210 -5.16 17.82 4.18
CA PRO A 210 -4.59 18.99 4.86
C PRO A 210 -3.72 18.59 6.06
N PRO A 211 -2.90 19.50 6.59
CA PRO A 211 -2.21 19.27 7.86
C PRO A 211 -3.20 19.28 9.02
N GLN A 212 -2.73 18.93 10.22
CA GLN A 212 -3.54 18.97 11.44
C GLN A 212 -4.13 20.37 11.65
N GLN A 213 -5.45 20.44 11.76
CA GLN A 213 -6.18 21.69 11.96
C GLN A 213 -6.39 21.97 13.46
N LYS A 214 -6.62 23.25 13.81
CA LYS A 214 -6.79 23.70 15.21
C LYS A 214 -7.96 23.05 15.95
N ASP A 215 -8.99 22.64 15.21
CA ASP A 215 -10.17 21.94 15.73
C ASP A 215 -9.89 20.46 16.09
N LYS A 216 -8.65 19.98 15.85
CA LYS A 216 -8.20 18.61 16.13
C LYS A 216 -9.01 17.52 15.42
N SER A 217 -9.77 17.87 14.38
CA SER A 217 -10.43 16.88 13.52
C SER A 217 -9.40 16.00 12.84
N ASP A 218 -9.77 14.75 12.53
CA ASP A 218 -8.95 13.86 11.71
C ASP A 218 -8.72 14.51 10.32
N PRO A 219 -7.47 14.77 9.90
CA PRO A 219 -7.20 15.38 8.60
C PRO A 219 -7.73 14.57 7.42
N ILE A 220 -7.86 13.23 7.54
CA ILE A 220 -8.38 12.37 6.48
C ILE A 220 -9.82 12.74 6.12
N GLU A 221 -10.64 13.14 7.10
CA GLU A 221 -12.03 13.57 6.87
C GLU A 221 -12.12 14.82 5.97
N LYS A 222 -11.04 15.58 5.87
CA LYS A 222 -10.92 16.79 5.06
C LYS A 222 -10.18 16.56 3.74
N SER A 223 -10.02 15.30 3.35
CA SER A 223 -9.41 14.92 2.07
C SER A 223 -10.21 15.45 0.89
N LYS A 224 -9.52 15.91 -0.16
CA LYS A 224 -10.17 16.38 -1.38
C LYS A 224 -9.37 16.05 -2.63
N VAL A 225 -10.07 15.87 -3.74
CA VAL A 225 -9.44 15.81 -5.06
C VAL A 225 -9.09 17.24 -5.49
N VAL A 226 -7.83 17.48 -5.87
CA VAL A 226 -7.37 18.81 -6.32
C VAL A 226 -7.11 18.88 -7.82
N VAL A 227 -6.72 17.77 -8.43
CA VAL A 227 -6.40 17.65 -9.86
C VAL A 227 -6.84 16.28 -10.36
N GLN A 228 -7.28 16.21 -11.60
CA GLN A 228 -7.52 14.95 -12.32
C GLN A 228 -6.68 14.92 -13.60
N PHE A 229 -5.94 13.83 -13.79
CA PHE A 229 -5.28 13.49 -15.05
C PHE A 229 -6.16 12.53 -15.85
N PRO A 230 -6.26 12.70 -17.17
CA PRO A 230 -6.94 11.73 -18.02
C PRO A 230 -6.12 10.44 -18.09
N SER A 231 -6.80 9.31 -18.28
CA SER A 231 -6.15 8.07 -18.76
C SER A 231 -6.03 8.10 -20.27
N ALA A 232 -4.90 7.65 -20.82
CA ALA A 232 -4.74 7.46 -22.26
C ALA A 232 -5.72 6.41 -22.82
N GLU A 233 -6.18 5.49 -21.96
CA GLU A 233 -7.16 4.47 -22.32
C GLU A 233 -8.40 4.48 -21.44
N ARG A 234 -9.56 4.31 -22.07
CA ARG A 234 -10.85 4.41 -21.41
C ARG A 234 -11.06 3.37 -20.30
N PHE A 235 -10.56 2.15 -20.48
CA PHE A 235 -10.87 1.00 -19.60
C PHE A 235 -9.63 0.27 -19.06
N LYS A 236 -8.43 0.81 -19.31
CA LYS A 236 -7.15 0.23 -18.89
C LYS A 236 -6.27 1.33 -18.29
N PRO A 237 -6.35 1.61 -16.98
CA PRO A 237 -5.46 2.57 -16.37
C PRO A 237 -4.07 1.92 -16.33
N SER A 238 -3.03 2.71 -16.58
CA SER A 238 -1.67 2.35 -16.21
C SER A 238 -1.51 2.15 -14.71
N TYR A 239 -0.63 1.23 -14.36
CA TYR A 239 -0.06 1.13 -13.03
C TYR A 239 0.72 2.40 -12.67
N VAL A 240 0.49 2.90 -11.47
CA VAL A 240 1.16 4.08 -10.91
C VAL A 240 1.70 3.73 -9.54
N HIS A 241 3.03 3.78 -9.41
CA HIS A 241 3.72 3.52 -8.14
C HIS A 241 4.05 4.81 -7.39
N SER A 242 4.29 5.91 -8.11
CA SER A 242 4.58 7.22 -7.53
C SER A 242 4.34 8.32 -8.57
N PHE A 243 4.49 9.57 -8.16
CA PHE A 243 4.39 10.74 -9.03
C PHE A 243 5.41 11.80 -8.62
N GLY A 244 5.67 12.78 -9.49
CA GLY A 244 6.52 13.92 -9.22
C GLY A 244 5.72 15.12 -8.71
N MET A 245 6.30 15.87 -7.78
CA MET A 245 5.73 17.12 -7.28
C MET A 245 6.84 18.16 -7.11
N THR A 246 6.54 19.39 -7.50
CA THR A 246 7.34 20.59 -7.22
C THR A 246 6.45 21.61 -6.54
N GLU A 247 7.00 22.77 -6.16
CA GLU A 247 6.23 23.88 -5.58
C GLU A 247 5.03 24.30 -6.46
N ASN A 248 5.12 24.15 -7.79
CA ASN A 248 4.10 24.66 -8.70
C ASN A 248 3.48 23.60 -9.62
N TYR A 249 4.02 22.38 -9.68
CA TYR A 249 3.57 21.35 -10.62
C TYR A 249 3.44 19.96 -10.01
N PHE A 250 2.40 19.25 -10.45
CA PHE A 250 2.31 17.79 -10.41
C PHE A 250 2.76 17.21 -11.74
N VAL A 251 3.56 16.16 -11.68
CA VAL A 251 4.07 15.41 -12.83
C VAL A 251 3.67 13.95 -12.68
N PHE A 252 2.87 13.45 -13.62
CA PHE A 252 2.43 12.06 -13.65
C PHE A 252 3.01 11.37 -14.90
N VAL A 253 3.62 10.20 -14.69
CA VAL A 253 4.23 9.39 -15.74
C VAL A 253 3.34 8.17 -15.98
N GLU A 254 2.57 8.20 -17.06
CA GLU A 254 1.69 7.11 -17.44
C GLU A 254 2.46 6.10 -18.31
N THR A 255 2.79 4.96 -17.70
CA THR A 255 3.60 3.89 -18.31
C THR A 255 2.77 2.96 -19.20
N PRO A 256 3.38 2.15 -20.09
CA PRO A 256 2.64 1.14 -20.86
C PRO A 256 2.18 -0.08 -20.04
N VAL A 257 2.47 -0.15 -18.74
CA VAL A 257 2.00 -1.24 -17.87
C VAL A 257 0.56 -0.95 -17.47
N LYS A 258 -0.39 -1.68 -18.04
CA LYS A 258 -1.84 -1.45 -17.93
C LYS A 258 -2.50 -2.48 -17.02
N ILE A 259 -3.58 -2.07 -16.35
CA ILE A 259 -4.45 -2.92 -15.55
C ILE A 259 -5.74 -3.20 -16.34
N HIS A 260 -5.97 -4.43 -16.73
CA HIS A 260 -7.14 -4.82 -17.51
C HIS A 260 -8.37 -5.00 -16.60
N LEU A 261 -9.15 -3.93 -16.38
CA LEU A 261 -10.26 -3.94 -15.42
C LEU A 261 -11.32 -5.03 -15.67
N LEU A 262 -11.60 -5.41 -16.91
CA LEU A 262 -12.53 -6.50 -17.18
C LEU A 262 -11.99 -7.87 -16.70
N LYS A 263 -10.67 -8.09 -16.74
CA LYS A 263 -10.05 -9.29 -16.15
C LYS A 263 -10.19 -9.20 -14.63
N PHE A 264 -9.90 -8.03 -14.07
CA PHE A 264 -10.07 -7.78 -12.64
C PHE A 264 -11.50 -8.09 -12.16
N LEU A 265 -12.55 -7.59 -12.83
CA LEU A 265 -13.93 -7.80 -12.41
C LEU A 265 -14.45 -9.23 -12.71
N SER A 266 -14.08 -9.83 -13.84
CA SER A 266 -14.57 -11.16 -14.25
C SER A 266 -13.80 -12.32 -13.63
N ALA A 267 -12.51 -12.16 -13.35
CA ALA A 267 -11.72 -13.22 -12.74
C ALA A 267 -12.18 -13.46 -11.30
N TRP A 268 -12.41 -12.40 -10.53
CA TRP A 268 -12.91 -12.50 -9.15
C TRP A 268 -14.25 -13.26 -9.00
N SER A 269 -15.08 -13.30 -10.06
CA SER A 269 -16.39 -13.95 -10.03
C SER A 269 -16.40 -15.38 -10.57
N ILE A 270 -15.40 -15.81 -11.36
CA ILE A 270 -15.46 -17.09 -12.12
C ILE A 270 -14.17 -17.91 -12.06
N ARG A 271 -12.99 -17.28 -11.97
CA ARG A 271 -11.68 -17.95 -12.03
C ARG A 271 -10.78 -17.41 -10.92
N GLY A 272 -10.37 -18.24 -9.96
CA GLY A 272 -9.41 -17.84 -8.93
C GLY A 272 -8.20 -17.16 -9.58
N SER A 273 -8.04 -15.86 -9.33
CA SER A 273 -7.10 -14.96 -9.97
C SER A 273 -6.67 -13.90 -8.96
N ASN A 274 -5.48 -13.35 -9.18
CA ASN A 274 -4.87 -12.33 -8.33
C ASN A 274 -4.73 -11.00 -9.09
N TYR A 275 -4.12 -10.00 -8.44
CA TYR A 275 -3.91 -8.70 -9.06
C TYR A 275 -2.95 -8.78 -10.24
N MET A 276 -1.87 -9.56 -10.13
CA MET A 276 -0.84 -9.73 -11.16
C MET A 276 -1.42 -10.21 -12.51
N ASP A 277 -2.38 -11.14 -12.50
CA ASP A 277 -3.05 -11.66 -13.70
C ASP A 277 -3.77 -10.58 -14.52
N CYS A 278 -4.06 -9.44 -13.89
CA CYS A 278 -4.75 -8.31 -14.52
C CYS A 278 -3.78 -7.34 -15.20
N PHE A 279 -2.46 -7.49 -15.02
CA PHE A 279 -1.47 -6.64 -15.65
C PHE A 279 -1.17 -7.10 -17.07
N GLU A 280 -0.96 -6.13 -17.96
CA GLU A 280 -0.45 -6.36 -19.31
C GLU A 280 0.42 -5.18 -19.74
N SER A 281 1.30 -5.40 -20.72
CA SER A 281 2.09 -4.32 -21.33
C SER A 281 1.47 -3.97 -22.68
N ASP A 282 1.20 -2.69 -22.90
CA ASP A 282 0.83 -2.18 -24.22
C ASP A 282 2.10 -1.88 -25.01
N GLU A 283 2.51 -2.81 -25.87
CA GLU A 283 3.76 -2.73 -26.64
C GLU A 283 3.76 -1.63 -27.72
N GLU A 284 2.58 -1.17 -28.15
CA GLU A 284 2.45 -0.11 -29.17
C GLU A 284 2.54 1.29 -28.55
N LYS A 285 2.29 1.41 -27.24
CA LYS A 285 2.36 2.69 -26.52
C LYS A 285 3.71 2.91 -25.87
N GLY A 286 4.22 4.13 -26.02
CA GLY A 286 5.31 4.64 -25.19
C GLY A 286 4.81 5.13 -23.83
N THR A 287 5.69 5.82 -23.11
CA THR A 287 5.36 6.49 -21.84
C THR A 287 4.80 7.89 -22.10
N TRP A 288 3.65 8.21 -21.50
CA TRP A 288 3.03 9.53 -21.58
C TRP A 288 3.39 10.34 -20.33
N ILE A 289 3.75 11.61 -20.50
CA ILE A 289 4.11 12.49 -19.38
C ILE A 289 3.06 13.59 -19.28
N HIS A 290 2.40 13.65 -18.12
CA HIS A 290 1.36 14.62 -17.82
C HIS A 290 1.87 15.64 -16.81
N ILE A 291 1.56 16.92 -17.04
CA ILE A 291 1.96 18.01 -16.15
C ILE A 291 0.74 18.89 -15.86
N LYS A 292 0.51 19.22 -14.58
CA LYS A 292 -0.57 20.11 -14.12
C LYS A 292 -0.04 21.09 -13.08
N HIS A 293 -0.46 22.35 -13.18
CA HIS A 293 -0.08 23.40 -12.24
C HIS A 293 -0.91 23.31 -10.95
N LEU A 294 -0.30 23.48 -9.77
CA LEU A 294 -0.94 23.37 -8.45
C LEU A 294 -2.10 24.37 -8.26
N GLY A 295 -1.96 25.57 -8.83
CA GLY A 295 -2.95 26.65 -8.73
C GLY A 295 -4.26 26.45 -9.51
N VAL A 296 -4.37 25.41 -10.34
CA VAL A 296 -5.64 25.06 -10.99
C VAL A 296 -6.42 24.13 -10.07
N ILE A 297 -6.92 24.69 -8.96
CA ILE A 297 -7.90 24.01 -8.11
C ILE A 297 -9.20 23.98 -8.91
N PHE A 298 -9.56 22.80 -9.44
CA PHE A 298 -10.89 22.61 -10.00
C PHE A 298 -11.92 22.74 -8.87
N TYR A 299 -12.55 23.91 -8.76
CA TYR A 299 -13.83 23.99 -8.10
C TYR A 299 -14.84 23.29 -9.02
N PRO A 300 -15.51 22.20 -8.59
CA PRO A 300 -16.65 21.70 -9.34
C PRO A 300 -17.67 22.85 -9.46
N PRO A 301 -18.30 23.06 -10.63
CA PRO A 301 -19.35 24.06 -10.75
C PRO A 301 -20.51 23.67 -9.83
N GLY A 302 -20.77 24.47 -8.79
CA GLY A 302 -21.94 24.33 -7.92
C GLY A 302 -21.70 24.17 -6.40
N GLN A 303 -20.64 24.75 -5.83
CA GLN A 303 -20.62 25.12 -4.41
C GLN A 303 -20.80 26.63 -4.26
#